data_AF-A0A820NK98-F1
#
_entry.id   AF-A0A820NK98-F1
#
_cell.length_a   1.000
_cell.length_b   1.000
_cell.length_c   1.000
_cell.angle_alpha   90.00
_cell.angle_beta   90.00
_cell.angle_gamma   90.00
#
_symmetry.space_group_name_H-M   'P 1'
#
loop_
_entity.id
_entity.type
_entity.pdbx_description
1 polymer ?
#
loop_
_entity_poly.entity_id
_entity_poly.type
_entity_poly.pdbx_seq_one_letter_code
_entity_poly.pdbx_strand_id
1 'polypeptide(L)'
;MKRVVLQFRHLPLLRHFTLINCHLIFHRNTLRYVLNRIWHLPKPTHCHLDLHFQYTSEFCIPTIRSKSIEHLCIENISLNSNQLSRLFRCTLNLQRLTSSIDKFSKITQFHL
;
A
#
# COMPACT_ATOMS: atom_id res chain seq x y z
N MET A 1 12.64 -1.96 7.93
CA MET A 1 11.45 -2.55 7.26
C MET A 1 11.63 -3.94 6.65
N LYS A 2 12.69 -4.24 5.86
CA LYS A 2 12.83 -5.56 5.19
C LYS A 2 12.68 -6.78 6.12
N ARG A 3 13.26 -6.74 7.33
CA ARG A 3 13.15 -7.80 8.35
C ARG A 3 11.73 -7.96 8.93
N VAL A 4 11.02 -6.86 9.14
CA VAL A 4 9.69 -6.86 9.78
C VAL A 4 8.65 -7.48 8.85
N VAL A 5 8.68 -7.17 7.55
CA VAL A 5 7.73 -7.74 6.58
C VAL A 5 7.93 -9.24 6.35
N LEU A 6 9.16 -9.73 6.57
CA LEU A 6 9.49 -11.15 6.48
C LEU A 6 8.86 -11.99 7.60
N GLN A 7 8.75 -11.44 8.81
CA GLN A 7 8.20 -12.14 9.97
C GLN A 7 6.69 -12.34 9.90
N PHE A 8 5.96 -11.48 9.17
CA PHE A 8 4.50 -11.56 9.05
C PHE A 8 3.99 -12.76 8.26
N ARG A 9 4.85 -13.45 7.50
CA ARG A 9 4.47 -14.70 6.81
C ARG A 9 4.07 -15.80 7.79
N HIS A 10 4.54 -15.73 9.04
CA HIS A 10 4.27 -16.71 10.07
C HIS A 10 3.10 -16.33 10.99
N LEU A 11 2.38 -15.24 10.69
CA LEU A 11 1.21 -14.82 11.46
C LEU A 11 -0.09 -15.26 10.74
N PRO A 12 -0.63 -16.46 11.05
CA PRO A 12 -1.75 -17.03 10.32
C PRO A 12 -3.07 -16.27 10.50
N LEU A 13 -3.14 -15.29 11.40
CA LEU A 13 -4.35 -14.52 11.69
C LEU A 13 -4.24 -13.04 11.30
N LEU A 14 -3.13 -12.63 10.68
CA LEU A 14 -2.92 -11.24 10.30
C LEU A 14 -3.84 -10.84 9.14
N ARG A 15 -5.00 -10.27 9.49
CA ARG A 15 -5.99 -9.71 8.54
C ARG A 15 -5.81 -8.20 8.32
N HIS A 16 -5.25 -7.52 9.30
CA HIS A 16 -5.00 -6.08 9.26
C HIS A 16 -3.51 -5.84 9.26
N PHE A 17 -3.04 -5.10 8.27
CA PHE A 17 -1.66 -4.68 8.15
C PHE A 17 -1.61 -3.15 8.10
N THR A 18 -0.92 -2.55 9.05
CA THR A 18 -0.85 -1.09 9.18
C THR A 18 0.61 -0.65 9.27
N LEU A 19 0.99 0.28 8.40
CA LEU A 19 2.20 1.08 8.53
C LEU A 19 1.77 2.49 8.90
N ILE A 20 2.30 3.00 10.01
CA ILE A 20 1.98 4.34 10.53
C ILE A 20 3.24 5.19 10.46
N ASN A 21 3.11 6.43 9.98
CA ASN A 21 4.16 7.44 9.96
C ASN A 21 5.52 6.92 9.46
N CYS A 22 5.51 6.14 8.37
CA CYS A 22 6.70 5.49 7.86
C CYS A 22 7.45 6.44 6.93
N HIS A 23 8.54 7.04 7.42
CA HIS A 23 9.44 7.86 6.61
C HIS A 23 10.40 6.99 5.79
N LEU A 24 10.28 7.07 4.47
CA LEU A 24 11.00 6.26 3.51
C LEU A 24 11.98 7.12 2.71
N ILE A 25 13.25 6.99 3.07
CA ILE A 25 14.41 7.61 2.38
C ILE A 25 14.90 6.68 1.24
N PHE A 26 14.05 5.76 0.81
CA PHE A 26 14.45 4.69 -0.10
C PHE A 26 14.36 5.13 -1.56
N HIS A 27 15.35 4.73 -2.37
CA HIS A 27 15.19 4.74 -3.82
C HIS A 27 13.98 3.91 -4.25
N ARG A 28 13.36 4.30 -5.38
CA ARG A 28 12.14 3.69 -5.96
C ARG A 28 12.17 2.16 -6.00
N ASN A 29 13.32 1.55 -6.27
CA ASN A 29 13.46 0.09 -6.33
C ASN A 29 13.29 -0.58 -4.96
N THR A 30 13.82 0.01 -3.90
CA THR A 30 13.69 -0.50 -2.54
C THR A 30 12.26 -0.34 -2.03
N LEU A 31 11.60 0.77 -2.37
CA LEU A 31 10.19 0.96 -2.07
C LEU A 31 9.32 -0.10 -2.76
N ARG A 32 9.53 -0.31 -4.06
CA ARG A 32 8.84 -1.35 -4.83
C ARG A 32 9.05 -2.74 -4.23
N TYR A 33 10.26 -3.04 -3.77
CA TYR A 33 10.54 -4.28 -3.06
C TYR A 33 9.66 -4.40 -1.81
N VAL A 34 9.62 -3.38 -0.95
CA VAL A 34 8.79 -3.42 0.29
C VAL A 34 7.31 -3.60 -0.03
N LEU A 35 6.77 -2.84 -0.98
CA LEU A 35 5.37 -2.93 -1.38
C LEU A 35 5.04 -4.29 -1.98
N ASN A 36 5.92 -4.85 -2.81
CA ASN A 36 5.76 -6.23 -3.28
C ASN A 36 5.74 -7.23 -2.13
N ARG A 37 6.49 -7.02 -1.04
CA ARG A 37 6.42 -7.94 0.11
C ARG A 37 5.08 -7.84 0.84
N ILE A 38 4.53 -6.63 0.95
CA ILE A 38 3.19 -6.39 1.54
C ILE A 38 2.11 -7.04 0.67
N TRP A 39 2.14 -6.83 -0.65
CA TRP A 39 1.19 -7.44 -1.59
C TRP A 39 1.29 -8.96 -1.65
N HIS A 40 2.42 -9.55 -1.23
CA HIS A 40 2.61 -11.00 -1.19
C HIS A 40 2.15 -11.60 0.14
N LEU A 41 1.69 -10.80 1.10
CA LEU A 41 1.18 -11.34 2.35
C LEU A 41 -0.11 -12.11 2.07
N PRO A 42 -0.22 -13.38 2.51
CA PRO A 42 -1.28 -14.28 2.03
C PRO A 42 -2.67 -13.96 2.60
N LYS A 43 -2.76 -13.17 3.66
CA LYS A 43 -3.97 -13.05 4.51
C LYS A 43 -4.47 -11.64 4.82
N PRO A 44 -3.67 -10.55 4.75
CA PRO A 44 -4.20 -9.22 5.03
C PRO A 44 -5.31 -8.85 4.06
N THR A 45 -6.52 -8.62 4.58
CA THR A 45 -7.65 -8.07 3.82
C THR A 45 -7.70 -6.55 3.93
N HIS A 46 -7.20 -6.00 5.05
CA HIS A 46 -7.11 -4.57 5.28
C HIS A 46 -5.66 -4.12 5.33
N CYS A 47 -5.31 -3.16 4.49
CA CYS A 47 -3.98 -2.60 4.39
C CYS A 47 -4.05 -1.08 4.52
N HIS A 48 -3.39 -0.53 5.53
CA HIS A 48 -3.27 0.91 5.73
C HIS A 48 -1.79 1.29 5.68
N LEU A 49 -1.47 2.17 4.73
CA LEU A 49 -0.12 2.62 4.40
C LEU A 49 -0.03 4.13 4.58
N ASP A 50 0.46 4.55 5.75
CA ASP A 50 0.86 5.93 6.00
C ASP A 50 2.36 6.07 5.75
N LEU A 51 2.69 6.53 4.53
CA LEU A 51 4.06 6.55 4.00
C LEU A 51 4.46 7.98 3.62
N HIS A 52 5.59 8.43 4.15
CA HIS A 52 6.19 9.71 3.80
C HIS A 52 7.46 9.49 2.98
N PHE A 53 7.54 10.11 1.81
CA PHE A 53 8.68 9.99 0.91
C PHE A 53 9.43 11.31 0.82
N GLN A 54 10.74 11.26 1.04
CA GLN A 54 11.57 12.47 1.02
C GLN A 54 11.76 13.07 -0.39
N TYR A 55 11.68 12.24 -1.43
CA TYR A 55 12.11 12.62 -2.79
C TYR A 55 11.00 12.53 -3.86
N THR A 56 9.79 12.11 -3.51
CA THR A 56 8.68 11.99 -4.47
C THR A 56 7.34 11.89 -3.74
N SER A 57 6.28 12.50 -4.24
CA SER A 57 4.92 12.31 -3.72
C SER A 57 4.13 11.20 -4.45
N GLU A 58 4.78 10.48 -5.37
CA GLU A 58 4.13 9.46 -6.19
C GLU A 58 4.16 8.08 -5.54
N PHE A 59 3.03 7.39 -5.57
CA PHE A 59 2.99 5.99 -5.15
C PHE A 59 3.76 5.07 -6.10
N CYS A 60 4.60 4.22 -5.54
CA CYS A 60 5.27 3.18 -6.31
C CYS A 60 4.38 1.94 -6.45
N ILE A 61 3.81 1.72 -7.63
CA ILE A 61 2.91 0.59 -7.86
C ILE A 61 3.65 -0.76 -7.70
N PRO A 62 3.12 -1.71 -6.92
CA PRO A 62 3.62 -3.09 -6.85
C PRO A 62 3.62 -3.75 -8.22
N THR A 63 4.57 -4.66 -8.47
CA THR A 63 4.61 -5.46 -9.71
C THR A 63 3.93 -6.81 -9.56
N ILE A 64 3.55 -7.19 -8.34
CA ILE A 64 2.85 -8.44 -8.07
C ILE A 64 1.38 -8.18 -7.75
N ARG A 65 0.55 -9.21 -7.92
CA ARG A 65 -0.87 -9.17 -7.56
C ARG A 65 -1.07 -9.65 -6.14
N SER A 66 -1.78 -8.86 -5.34
CA SER A 66 -2.36 -9.32 -4.08
C SER A 66 -3.61 -10.12 -4.37
N LYS A 67 -3.73 -11.27 -3.68
CA LYS A 67 -4.90 -12.14 -3.72
C LYS A 67 -5.81 -11.98 -2.50
N SER A 68 -5.44 -11.10 -1.57
CA SER A 68 -6.04 -11.03 -0.24
C SER A 68 -6.57 -9.65 0.11
N ILE A 69 -5.94 -8.58 -0.39
CA ILE A 69 -6.29 -7.21 -0.01
C ILE A 69 -7.64 -6.83 -0.63
N GLU A 70 -8.58 -6.45 0.24
CA GLU A 70 -9.94 -6.01 -0.07
C GLU A 70 -10.14 -4.52 0.24
N HIS A 71 -9.43 -4.02 1.26
CA HIS A 71 -9.46 -2.62 1.67
C HIS A 71 -8.05 -2.06 1.71
N LEU A 72 -7.82 -0.99 0.94
CA LEU A 72 -6.55 -0.31 0.87
C LEU A 72 -6.72 1.17 1.23
N CYS A 73 -5.94 1.60 2.20
CA CYS A 73 -5.82 2.99 2.63
C CYS A 73 -4.38 3.44 2.42
N ILE A 74 -4.20 4.55 1.70
CA ILE A 74 -2.89 5.11 1.38
C ILE A 74 -2.92 6.59 1.78
N GLU A 75 -2.17 6.94 2.80
CA GLU A 75 -2.06 8.32 3.29
C GLU A 75 -0.79 8.97 2.75
N ASN A 76 -0.83 10.31 2.65
CA ASN A 76 0.31 11.17 2.29
C ASN A 76 0.88 10.94 0.88
N ILE A 77 0.07 10.43 -0.05
CA ILE A 77 0.51 10.06 -1.40
C ILE A 77 -0.55 10.43 -2.43
N SER A 78 -0.10 11.07 -3.52
CA SER A 78 -0.96 11.34 -4.67
C SER A 78 -1.01 10.14 -5.61
N LEU A 79 -2.21 9.80 -6.08
CA LEU A 79 -2.46 8.78 -7.08
C LEU A 79 -3.10 9.41 -8.32
N ASN A 80 -2.39 9.39 -9.45
CA ASN A 80 -2.98 9.74 -10.73
C ASN A 80 -3.79 8.57 -11.33
N SER A 81 -4.58 8.85 -12.38
CA SER A 81 -5.45 7.86 -13.03
C SER A 81 -4.72 6.62 -13.53
N ASN A 82 -3.51 6.79 -14.09
CA ASN A 82 -2.68 5.67 -14.53
C ASN A 82 -2.23 4.81 -13.34
N GLN A 83 -1.78 5.43 -12.25
CA GLN A 83 -1.42 4.73 -11.01
C GLN A 83 -2.61 3.97 -10.43
N LEU A 84 -3.80 4.56 -10.39
CA LEU A 84 -5.03 3.90 -9.94
C LEU A 84 -5.34 2.67 -10.79
N SER A 85 -5.33 2.81 -12.14
CA SER A 85 -5.61 1.68 -13.04
C SER A 85 -4.64 0.51 -12.82
N ARG A 86 -3.37 0.80 -12.58
CA ARG A 86 -2.35 -0.22 -12.31
C ARG A 86 -2.50 -0.81 -10.91
N LEU A 87 -2.90 -0.02 -9.93
CA LEU A 87 -3.15 -0.47 -8.57
C LEU A 87 -4.32 -1.46 -8.52
N PHE A 88 -5.41 -1.20 -9.24
CA PHE A 88 -6.55 -2.13 -9.36
C PHE A 88 -6.12 -3.45 -10.03
N ARG A 89 -5.28 -3.40 -11.08
CA ARG A 89 -4.72 -4.61 -11.70
C ARG A 89 -3.82 -5.43 -10.77
N CYS A 90 -3.21 -4.79 -9.78
CA CYS A 90 -2.36 -5.42 -8.78
C CYS A 90 -3.12 -5.83 -7.50
N THR A 91 -4.41 -5.49 -7.38
CA THR A 91 -5.18 -5.72 -6.15
C THR A 91 -6.57 -6.22 -6.55
N LEU A 92 -6.63 -7.48 -7.00
CA LEU A 92 -7.79 -8.00 -7.74
C LEU A 92 -9.08 -8.05 -6.93
N ASN A 93 -8.98 -8.20 -5.61
CA ASN A 93 -10.12 -8.29 -4.72
C ASN A 93 -10.44 -6.95 -4.05
N LEU A 94 -9.88 -5.84 -4.53
CA LEU A 94 -10.06 -4.53 -3.92
C LEU A 94 -11.53 -4.12 -4.05
N GLN A 95 -12.17 -3.85 -2.92
CA GLN A 95 -13.54 -3.35 -2.80
C GLN A 95 -13.57 -1.89 -2.37
N ARG A 96 -12.54 -1.45 -1.63
CA ARG A 96 -12.42 -0.06 -1.18
C ARG A 96 -10.99 0.43 -1.31
N LEU A 97 -10.83 1.57 -1.98
CA LEU A 97 -9.60 2.34 -1.98
C LEU A 97 -9.86 3.70 -1.36
N THR A 98 -9.03 4.08 -0.39
CA THR A 98 -8.99 5.43 0.15
C THR A 98 -7.59 5.98 -0.02
N SER A 99 -7.48 7.19 -0.54
CA SER A 99 -6.21 7.89 -0.63
C SER A 99 -6.33 9.34 -0.19
N SER A 100 -5.34 9.81 0.56
CA SER A 100 -5.21 11.20 1.00
C SER A 100 -3.82 11.75 0.65
N ILE A 101 -3.74 13.06 0.50
CA ILE A 101 -2.50 13.81 0.41
C ILE A 101 -2.54 14.75 1.62
N ASP A 102 -1.73 14.54 2.65
CA ASP A 102 -1.76 15.24 3.94
C ASP A 102 -3.04 15.09 4.80
N LYS A 103 -2.85 15.04 6.12
CA LYS A 103 -3.90 14.86 7.16
C LYS A 103 -5.02 15.92 7.16
N PHE A 104 -4.91 16.97 6.35
CA PHE A 104 -5.86 18.07 6.22
C PHE A 104 -6.44 18.25 4.81
N SER A 105 -6.16 17.34 3.85
CA SER A 105 -6.60 17.50 2.46
C SER A 105 -7.46 16.34 1.95
N LYS A 106 -8.21 16.67 0.88
CA LYS A 106 -9.22 15.88 0.17
C LYS A 106 -8.97 14.37 0.21
N ILE A 107 -9.80 13.66 0.97
CA ILE A 107 -9.89 12.20 0.91
C ILE A 107 -10.59 11.85 -0.40
N THR A 108 -9.92 11.05 -1.23
CA THR A 108 -10.55 10.43 -2.39
C THR A 108 -10.92 9.00 -2.03
N GLN A 109 -12.23 8.70 -2.05
CA GLN A 109 -12.75 7.37 -1.78
C GLN A 109 -13.28 6.76 -3.07
N PHE A 110 -12.89 5.52 -3.35
CA PHE A 110 -13.41 4.73 -4.44
C PHE A 110 -14.09 3.48 -3.87
N HIS A 111 -15.34 3.28 -4.28
CA HIS A 111 -16.08 2.04 -4.10
C HIS A 111 -16.10 1.32 -5.45
N LEU A 112 -15.66 0.06 -5.46
CA LEU A 112 -15.49 -0.75 -6.67
C LEU A 112 -16.57 -1.82 -6.77
#